data_AF-A0AAI8YDW0-F1
#
_entry.id   AF-A0AAI8YDW0-F1
#
_cell.length_a   1.000
_cell.length_b   1.000
_cell.length_c   1.000
_cell.angle_alpha   90.00
_cell.angle_beta   90.00
_cell.angle_gamma   90.00
#
_symmetry.space_group_name_H-M   'P 1'
#
loop_
_entity.id
_entity.type
_entity.pdbx_description
1 polymer ?
#
loop_
_entity_poly.entity_id
_entity_poly.type
_entity_poly.pdbx_seq_one_letter_code
_entity_poly.pdbx_strand_id
1 'polypeptide(L)'
;MKLFSLAFLPLLTVSAIPTLRGIPQPVILADTNRDGKVDDDDQKGRTEWTEKSGAIFLPNIGDSTKRCPEYKSIERTSDYYKEMNRCNDAMDDELIELAYLAPMKTNPLNAPDGAWANIYATPDEAASRVRVFYQEHDNWEYVKPDFKFNEEMLRQGITLGLDGRETVRSADGWDGQVTVHFDVFLEDHAQAGSDKVVLKIAPIILQHSLQDLQEVLSPATSIFSGIYGRRLSYFTEQLNNAFKAIGFSKVLTPIQTQWVQDLGLPAYASMPGPEGPVSIRLFIVSPNTEERLAVPIYDQIRGKGVGIIHPTPDERKLERLVTVADGGFDPRRGNLSEDTEHEFQPSGDLMRLLNAQRLQPLLLLNSGWLEVGHLDEFLQFIPSEKTDTGFTVTIADAKAGRKVLQDLDDSGEGDQHAMTYDRAAFEKNPDGYGRGPEVRTIKEVLDDDGLKKVNEWAQEQLDANLKLLLDEIPLKEDDVVRIPTVFREDSYHLLITMHPNPLNGIVVGDNFLSADPRGPTVDGEDKLKTAVTEAYGDAGMKVAYVDTLEILHYYGGGLHCATNTWRTPAAKWWSSR
;
A
#
# COMPACT_ATOMS: atom_id res chain seq x y z
N MET A 1 43.10 -24.05 -42.66
CA MET A 1 42.02 -24.90 -43.21
C MET A 1 41.07 -25.27 -42.09
N LYS A 2 40.00 -24.49 -41.90
CA LYS A 2 38.79 -24.89 -41.16
C LYS A 2 37.62 -24.36 -41.97
N LEU A 3 36.82 -25.30 -42.48
CA LEU A 3 35.73 -25.04 -43.42
C LEU A 3 34.58 -24.32 -42.70
N PHE A 4 34.06 -23.27 -43.36
CA PHE A 4 32.77 -22.67 -43.07
C PHE A 4 31.66 -23.64 -43.51
N SER A 5 30.75 -23.98 -42.59
CA SER A 5 29.48 -24.64 -42.91
C SER A 5 28.39 -23.57 -42.95
N LEU A 6 27.97 -23.19 -44.16
CA LEU A 6 26.76 -22.38 -44.35
C LEU A 6 25.54 -23.27 -44.05
N ALA A 7 24.83 -22.98 -42.97
CA ALA A 7 23.48 -23.49 -42.75
C ALA A 7 22.49 -22.56 -43.48
N PHE A 8 21.79 -23.11 -44.48
CA PHE A 8 20.63 -22.49 -45.11
C PHE A 8 19.48 -22.42 -44.10
N LEU A 9 19.10 -21.22 -43.65
CA LEU A 9 17.79 -20.98 -43.06
C LEU A 9 16.75 -20.96 -44.19
N PRO A 10 15.63 -21.69 -44.09
CA PRO A 10 14.50 -21.46 -44.98
C PRO A 10 13.89 -20.11 -44.61
N LEU A 11 13.86 -19.17 -45.55
CA LEU A 11 12.96 -18.03 -45.47
C LEU A 11 11.52 -18.59 -45.47
N LEU A 12 10.89 -18.64 -44.30
CA LEU A 12 9.44 -18.64 -44.20
C LEU A 12 8.99 -17.25 -44.64
N THR A 13 8.69 -17.12 -45.92
CA THR A 13 7.92 -16.00 -46.44
C THR A 13 6.57 -16.01 -45.73
N VAL A 14 6.36 -15.05 -44.83
CA VAL A 14 5.02 -14.71 -44.34
C VAL A 14 4.21 -14.35 -45.57
N SER A 15 3.35 -15.26 -46.02
CA SER A 15 2.39 -14.97 -47.06
C SER A 15 1.46 -13.91 -46.49
N ALA A 16 1.53 -12.70 -47.01
CA ALA A 16 0.52 -11.68 -46.78
C ALA A 16 -0.84 -12.31 -47.09
N ILE A 17 -1.74 -12.33 -46.11
CA ILE A 17 -3.14 -12.69 -46.35
C ILE A 17 -3.62 -11.66 -47.38
N PRO A 18 -4.07 -12.05 -48.58
CA PRO A 18 -4.60 -11.11 -49.54
C PRO A 18 -5.83 -10.47 -48.89
N THR A 19 -5.86 -9.14 -48.81
CA THR A 19 -7.07 -8.35 -48.53
C THR A 19 -8.16 -8.84 -49.46
N LEU A 20 -9.10 -9.64 -48.94
CA LEU A 20 -9.92 -10.48 -49.80
C LEU A 20 -10.86 -9.67 -50.70
N ARG A 21 -11.14 -8.39 -50.39
CA ARG A 21 -12.12 -7.56 -51.12
C ARG A 21 -11.86 -6.03 -51.08
N GLY A 22 -10.60 -5.57 -51.08
CA GLY A 22 -10.27 -4.14 -51.29
C GLY A 22 -10.59 -3.18 -50.13
N ILE A 23 -10.98 -3.68 -48.96
CA ILE A 23 -11.02 -2.91 -47.71
C ILE A 23 -9.61 -2.94 -47.10
N PRO A 24 -9.03 -1.78 -46.69
CA PRO A 24 -7.77 -1.75 -45.96
C PRO A 24 -7.84 -2.62 -44.70
N GLN A 25 -6.71 -3.20 -44.28
CA GLN A 25 -6.65 -3.98 -43.04
C GLN A 25 -7.22 -3.16 -41.88
N PRO A 26 -8.24 -3.66 -41.14
CA PRO A 26 -8.71 -3.01 -39.92
C PRO A 26 -7.56 -2.79 -38.94
N VAL A 27 -7.57 -1.68 -38.21
CA VAL A 27 -6.56 -1.40 -37.18
C VAL A 27 -7.25 -0.85 -35.94
N ILE A 28 -6.90 -1.43 -34.79
CA ILE A 28 -7.26 -0.93 -33.45
C ILE A 28 -5.97 -0.60 -32.69
N LEU A 29 -5.96 0.55 -32.02
CA LEU A 29 -4.80 1.13 -31.33
C LEU A 29 -5.15 1.41 -29.87
N ALA A 30 -4.14 1.31 -29.02
CA ALA A 30 -4.11 1.73 -27.62
C ALA A 30 -2.69 2.24 -27.31
N ASP A 31 -2.48 2.92 -26.18
CA ASP A 31 -1.18 3.49 -25.78
C ASP A 31 -0.13 2.40 -25.45
N THR A 32 0.44 1.78 -26.48
CA THR A 32 1.38 0.65 -26.40
C THR A 32 2.81 1.08 -26.15
N ASN A 33 3.15 2.33 -26.49
CA ASN A 33 4.45 2.92 -26.23
C ASN A 33 4.53 3.58 -24.83
N ARG A 34 3.37 3.74 -24.15
CA ARG A 34 3.20 4.25 -22.78
C ARG A 34 3.57 5.72 -22.63
N ASP A 35 3.30 6.53 -23.66
CA ASP A 35 3.55 7.97 -23.66
C ASP A 35 2.32 8.80 -23.24
N GLY A 36 1.19 8.13 -22.98
CA GLY A 36 -0.06 8.74 -22.54
C GLY A 36 -0.98 9.17 -23.68
N LYS A 37 -0.68 8.80 -24.93
CA LYS A 37 -1.49 9.12 -26.12
C LYS A 37 -1.74 7.86 -26.93
N VAL A 38 -2.73 7.95 -27.83
CA VAL A 38 -3.03 6.88 -28.80
C VAL A 38 -2.87 7.44 -30.20
N ASP A 39 -1.81 7.07 -30.90
CA ASP A 39 -1.48 7.55 -32.23
C ASP A 39 -0.82 6.48 -33.13
N ASP A 40 -0.29 6.90 -34.28
CA ASP A 40 0.25 5.98 -35.28
C ASP A 40 1.52 5.26 -34.79
N ASP A 41 2.20 5.79 -33.76
CA ASP A 41 3.38 5.14 -33.17
C ASP A 41 3.01 3.88 -32.37
N ASP A 42 1.71 3.70 -32.04
CA ASP A 42 1.17 2.53 -31.35
C ASP A 42 0.91 1.31 -32.24
N GLN A 43 1.23 1.40 -33.53
CA GLN A 43 1.06 0.24 -34.40
C GLN A 43 1.96 -0.93 -33.99
N LYS A 44 3.13 -0.67 -33.41
CA LYS A 44 4.10 -1.71 -33.08
C LYS A 44 3.81 -2.31 -31.71
N GLY A 45 3.78 -3.65 -31.64
CA GLY A 45 3.65 -4.36 -30.36
C GLY A 45 2.21 -4.47 -29.83
N ARG A 46 1.22 -3.87 -30.50
CA ARG A 46 -0.19 -3.90 -30.09
C ARG A 46 -0.79 -5.30 -29.89
N THR A 47 -0.28 -6.33 -30.56
CA THR A 47 -0.84 -7.69 -30.47
C THR A 47 -0.29 -8.53 -29.32
N GLU A 48 0.64 -7.99 -28.53
CA GLU A 48 1.26 -8.67 -27.39
C GLU A 48 1.48 -7.68 -26.24
N TRP A 49 1.54 -8.16 -25.01
CA TRP A 49 1.88 -7.32 -23.85
C TRP A 49 3.17 -7.83 -23.21
N THR A 50 4.10 -6.92 -22.93
CA THR A 50 5.38 -7.20 -22.30
C THR A 50 5.67 -6.20 -21.19
N GLU A 51 6.68 -6.46 -20.36
CA GLU A 51 7.11 -5.48 -19.36
C GLU A 51 7.54 -4.14 -19.97
N LYS A 52 7.90 -4.08 -21.26
CA LYS A 52 8.43 -2.87 -21.92
C LYS A 52 7.47 -2.20 -22.91
N SER A 53 6.38 -2.86 -23.29
CA SER A 53 5.45 -2.37 -24.30
C SER A 53 4.09 -3.05 -24.15
N GLY A 54 3.04 -2.35 -24.57
CA GLY A 54 1.65 -2.77 -24.43
C GLY A 54 0.91 -1.83 -23.48
N ALA A 55 -0.35 -1.58 -23.81
CA ALA A 55 -1.17 -0.61 -23.12
C ALA A 55 -1.57 -1.06 -21.72
N ILE A 56 -1.81 -0.07 -20.86
CA ILE A 56 -2.14 -0.25 -19.45
C ILE A 56 -3.50 0.41 -19.22
N PHE A 57 -4.35 -0.23 -18.41
CA PHE A 57 -5.63 0.35 -17.99
C PHE A 57 -5.80 0.27 -16.48
N LEU A 58 -6.71 1.09 -15.94
CA LEU A 58 -6.95 1.18 -14.50
C LEU A 58 -8.23 0.43 -14.09
N PRO A 59 -8.27 -0.10 -12.85
CA PRO A 59 -9.53 -0.45 -12.22
C PRO A 59 -10.29 0.85 -11.89
N ASN A 60 -11.52 1.00 -12.36
CA ASN A 60 -12.38 2.16 -12.10
C ASN A 60 -13.25 1.91 -10.86
N ILE A 61 -12.59 1.63 -9.74
CA ILE A 61 -13.23 1.11 -8.52
C ILE A 61 -13.37 2.16 -7.40
N GLY A 62 -13.42 3.44 -7.76
CA GLY A 62 -13.74 4.53 -6.82
C GLY A 62 -15.23 4.61 -6.49
N ASP A 63 -15.64 5.68 -5.82
CA ASP A 63 -17.05 6.03 -5.60
C ASP A 63 -17.24 7.55 -5.82
N SER A 64 -17.21 7.95 -7.09
CA SER A 64 -17.06 9.35 -7.51
C SER A 64 -18.31 10.19 -7.29
N THR A 65 -19.49 9.57 -7.36
CA THR A 65 -20.79 10.22 -7.16
C THR A 65 -21.43 9.90 -5.81
N LYS A 66 -20.73 9.15 -4.94
CA LYS A 66 -21.29 8.57 -3.70
C LYS A 66 -22.52 7.70 -3.98
N ARG A 67 -22.43 6.88 -5.04
CA ARG A 67 -23.51 5.95 -5.43
C ARG A 67 -23.62 4.78 -4.46
N CYS A 68 -22.53 4.46 -3.76
CA CYS A 68 -22.52 3.38 -2.81
C CYS A 68 -23.18 3.77 -1.49
N PRO A 69 -23.95 2.86 -0.89
CA PRO A 69 -24.65 3.18 0.35
C PRO A 69 -23.66 3.42 1.50
N GLU A 70 -24.03 4.31 2.42
CA GLU A 70 -23.29 4.54 3.66
C GLU A 70 -23.56 3.41 4.66
N TYR A 71 -22.50 2.93 5.32
CA TYR A 71 -22.53 1.88 6.34
C TYR A 71 -23.51 2.19 7.47
N LYS A 72 -23.55 3.43 7.96
CA LYS A 72 -24.43 3.85 9.06
C LYS A 72 -25.92 3.74 8.76
N SER A 73 -26.30 3.55 7.50
CA SER A 73 -27.70 3.56 7.05
C SER A 73 -28.36 2.18 6.96
N ILE A 74 -27.65 1.07 7.25
CA ILE A 74 -28.09 -0.29 6.88
C ILE A 74 -28.05 -1.29 8.07
N GLU A 75 -28.95 -2.28 8.03
CA GLU A 75 -28.98 -3.43 8.94
C GLU A 75 -27.73 -4.32 8.77
N ARG A 76 -27.03 -4.56 9.88
CA ARG A 76 -25.68 -5.14 9.94
C ARG A 76 -25.68 -6.66 9.76
N THR A 77 -25.75 -7.13 8.52
CA THR A 77 -25.68 -8.56 8.15
C THR A 77 -24.36 -8.91 7.46
N SER A 78 -24.02 -10.21 7.38
CA SER A 78 -22.83 -10.68 6.64
C SER A 78 -22.92 -10.45 5.13
N ASP A 79 -24.12 -10.51 4.56
CA ASP A 79 -24.35 -10.34 3.13
C ASP A 79 -24.10 -8.88 2.70
N TYR A 80 -24.33 -7.94 3.62
CA TYR A 80 -24.07 -6.53 3.39
C TYR A 80 -22.59 -6.20 3.14
N TYR A 81 -21.66 -6.87 3.84
CA TYR A 81 -20.23 -6.69 3.57
C TYR A 81 -19.87 -7.05 2.13
N LYS A 82 -20.51 -8.09 1.58
CA LYS A 82 -20.29 -8.51 0.20
C LYS A 82 -20.83 -7.47 -0.79
N GLU A 83 -21.98 -6.86 -0.48
CA GLU A 83 -22.53 -5.78 -1.31
C GLU A 83 -21.65 -4.53 -1.29
N MET A 84 -21.16 -4.14 -0.11
CA MET A 84 -20.25 -2.99 0.05
C MET A 84 -18.92 -3.20 -0.65
N ASN A 85 -18.36 -4.41 -0.59
CA ASN A 85 -17.15 -4.80 -1.30
C ASN A 85 -17.30 -4.69 -2.82
N ARG A 86 -18.51 -4.93 -3.34
CA ARG A 86 -18.79 -4.93 -4.78
C ARG A 86 -19.20 -3.58 -5.32
N CYS A 87 -19.65 -2.67 -4.46
CA CYS A 87 -20.10 -1.36 -4.87
C CYS A 87 -18.92 -0.41 -5.17
N ASN A 88 -18.89 0.09 -6.39
CA ASN A 88 -17.95 1.10 -6.88
C ASN A 88 -18.45 1.69 -8.22
N ASP A 89 -17.72 2.65 -8.78
CA ASP A 89 -18.02 3.32 -10.05
C ASP A 89 -18.13 2.35 -11.25
N ALA A 90 -17.50 1.18 -11.18
CA ALA A 90 -17.52 0.14 -12.21
C ALA A 90 -18.42 -1.08 -11.90
N MET A 91 -19.32 -0.96 -10.93
CA MET A 91 -20.22 -2.06 -10.54
C MET A 91 -21.25 -2.44 -11.63
N ASP A 92 -21.54 -1.53 -12.56
CA ASP A 92 -22.45 -1.73 -13.70
C ASP A 92 -21.87 -1.16 -15.00
N ASP A 93 -22.70 -0.94 -16.01
CA ASP A 93 -22.29 -0.54 -17.37
C ASP A 93 -22.30 0.99 -17.58
N GLU A 94 -22.49 1.79 -16.53
CA GLU A 94 -22.43 3.25 -16.61
C GLU A 94 -20.99 3.74 -16.41
N LEU A 95 -20.49 4.58 -17.32
CA LEU A 95 -19.19 5.24 -17.16
C LEU A 95 -19.35 6.50 -16.31
N ILE A 96 -18.82 6.46 -15.08
CA ILE A 96 -18.90 7.59 -14.13
C ILE A 96 -17.61 8.40 -14.11
N GLU A 97 -16.46 7.74 -13.87
CA GLU A 97 -15.18 8.43 -13.79
C GLU A 97 -14.36 8.20 -15.07
N LEU A 98 -14.46 9.18 -15.97
CA LEU A 98 -13.78 9.18 -17.27
C LEU A 98 -12.25 9.24 -17.11
N ALA A 99 -11.74 9.81 -16.01
CA ALA A 99 -10.30 9.96 -15.81
C ALA A 99 -9.55 8.62 -15.80
N TYR A 100 -10.21 7.50 -15.47
CA TYR A 100 -9.59 6.18 -15.41
C TYR A 100 -9.78 5.33 -16.67
N LEU A 101 -10.46 5.87 -17.69
CA LEU A 101 -10.70 5.18 -18.95
C LEU A 101 -9.42 5.17 -19.80
N ALA A 102 -8.88 3.99 -20.09
CA ALA A 102 -7.72 3.86 -20.96
C ALA A 102 -8.14 4.08 -22.42
N PRO A 103 -7.59 5.08 -23.12
CA PRO A 103 -8.02 5.41 -24.47
C PRO A 103 -7.65 4.30 -25.47
N MET A 104 -8.54 4.09 -26.43
CA MET A 104 -8.32 3.24 -27.61
C MET A 104 -8.96 3.91 -28.83
N LYS A 105 -8.55 3.53 -30.04
CA LYS A 105 -9.22 3.99 -31.26
C LYS A 105 -9.07 3.02 -32.41
N THR A 106 -9.99 3.07 -33.38
CA THR A 106 -9.80 2.43 -34.68
C THR A 106 -9.42 3.45 -35.75
N ASN A 107 -8.65 3.01 -36.74
CA ASN A 107 -8.40 3.84 -37.91
C ASN A 107 -9.64 3.90 -38.81
N PRO A 108 -9.92 5.04 -39.47
CA PRO A 108 -10.97 5.15 -40.48
C PRO A 108 -10.82 4.08 -41.58
N LEU A 109 -11.93 3.46 -41.99
CA LEU A 109 -11.98 2.43 -43.02
C LEU A 109 -12.80 2.88 -44.22
N ASN A 110 -12.39 2.50 -45.42
CA ASN A 110 -13.24 2.65 -46.61
C ASN A 110 -14.32 1.55 -46.65
N ALA A 111 -15.22 1.54 -45.66
CA ALA A 111 -16.24 0.52 -45.47
C ALA A 111 -17.37 0.66 -46.53
N PRO A 112 -17.73 -0.41 -47.26
CA PRO A 112 -18.88 -0.38 -48.17
C PRO A 112 -20.20 -0.29 -47.39
N ASP A 113 -21.29 0.07 -48.08
CA ASP A 113 -22.62 0.11 -47.47
C ASP A 113 -23.00 -1.28 -46.92
N GLY A 114 -23.67 -1.31 -45.75
CA GLY A 114 -24.04 -2.54 -45.06
C GLY A 114 -22.87 -3.29 -44.38
N ALA A 115 -21.64 -2.79 -44.44
CA ALA A 115 -20.55 -3.32 -43.63
C ALA A 115 -20.76 -3.00 -42.14
N TRP A 116 -20.30 -3.90 -41.27
CA TRP A 116 -20.44 -3.73 -39.83
C TRP A 116 -19.27 -4.37 -39.09
N ALA A 117 -19.10 -4.05 -37.81
CA ALA A 117 -18.06 -4.64 -36.99
C ALA A 117 -18.52 -5.00 -35.58
N ASN A 118 -17.81 -5.96 -34.99
CA ASN A 118 -17.88 -6.29 -33.58
C ASN A 118 -16.57 -5.87 -32.89
N ILE A 119 -16.70 -5.30 -31.71
CA ILE A 119 -15.58 -5.06 -30.79
C ILE A 119 -15.89 -5.77 -29.48
N TYR A 120 -15.01 -6.66 -29.04
CA TYR A 120 -15.23 -7.49 -27.86
C TYR A 120 -13.92 -7.88 -27.17
N ALA A 121 -13.99 -8.15 -25.87
CA ALA A 121 -12.87 -8.54 -25.05
C ALA A 121 -12.76 -10.07 -24.91
N THR A 122 -11.53 -10.57 -24.76
CA THR A 122 -11.23 -11.99 -24.47
C THR A 122 -10.01 -12.12 -23.54
N PRO A 123 -9.82 -13.29 -22.87
CA PRO A 123 -10.76 -14.41 -22.77
C PRO A 123 -12.06 -14.01 -22.05
N ASP A 124 -13.10 -14.85 -22.07
CA ASP A 124 -14.38 -14.58 -21.38
C ASP A 124 -14.17 -14.18 -19.91
N GLU A 125 -13.15 -14.78 -19.27
CA GLU A 125 -12.76 -14.44 -17.92
C GLU A 125 -12.28 -12.98 -17.77
N ALA A 126 -11.54 -12.45 -18.75
CA ALA A 126 -11.18 -11.03 -18.76
C ALA A 126 -12.38 -10.15 -19.16
N ALA A 127 -13.19 -10.62 -20.12
CA ALA A 127 -14.35 -9.89 -20.64
C ALA A 127 -15.38 -9.57 -19.54
N SER A 128 -15.57 -10.46 -18.57
CA SER A 128 -16.46 -10.20 -17.43
C SER A 128 -15.91 -9.20 -16.40
N ARG A 129 -14.62 -8.84 -16.50
CA ARG A 129 -13.89 -8.00 -15.53
C ARG A 129 -13.46 -6.65 -16.07
N VAL A 130 -13.68 -6.41 -17.36
CA VAL A 130 -13.42 -5.12 -18.01
C VAL A 130 -14.70 -4.57 -18.60
N ARG A 131 -14.66 -3.30 -18.98
CA ARG A 131 -15.73 -2.65 -19.74
C ARG A 131 -15.11 -1.95 -20.93
N VAL A 132 -15.70 -2.15 -22.11
CA VAL A 132 -15.34 -1.42 -23.32
C VAL A 132 -16.43 -0.41 -23.60
N PHE A 133 -16.05 0.84 -23.78
CA PHE A 133 -16.95 1.93 -24.13
C PHE A 133 -16.57 2.50 -25.48
N TYR A 134 -17.55 3.05 -26.20
CA TYR A 134 -17.33 3.86 -27.39
C TYR A 134 -17.92 5.25 -27.19
N GLN A 135 -17.33 6.24 -27.85
CA GLN A 135 -17.82 7.60 -27.78
C GLN A 135 -18.84 7.86 -28.90
N GLU A 136 -20.06 8.21 -28.53
CA GLU A 136 -21.13 8.66 -29.44
C GLU A 136 -21.41 10.14 -29.18
N HIS A 137 -21.00 11.00 -30.10
CA HIS A 137 -20.96 12.46 -29.90
C HIS A 137 -20.14 12.83 -28.65
N ASP A 138 -20.77 13.41 -27.62
CA ASP A 138 -20.14 13.80 -26.37
C ASP A 138 -20.34 12.76 -25.24
N ASN A 139 -21.07 11.66 -25.50
CA ASN A 139 -21.41 10.63 -24.51
C ASN A 139 -20.60 9.36 -24.72
N TRP A 140 -20.39 8.60 -23.64
CA TRP A 140 -19.77 7.29 -23.67
C TRP A 140 -20.81 6.20 -23.44
N GLU A 141 -20.86 5.22 -24.35
CA GLU A 141 -21.80 4.11 -24.29
C GLU A 141 -21.06 2.78 -24.15
N TYR A 142 -21.61 1.88 -23.32
CA TYR A 142 -21.06 0.55 -23.13
C TYR A 142 -21.27 -0.32 -24.37
N VAL A 143 -20.20 -0.97 -24.83
CA VAL A 143 -20.25 -1.89 -25.96
C VAL A 143 -20.86 -3.22 -25.50
N LYS A 144 -22.15 -3.39 -25.75
CA LYS A 144 -22.85 -4.64 -25.47
C LYS A 144 -22.33 -5.77 -26.36
N PRO A 145 -22.38 -7.04 -25.91
CA PRO A 145 -21.89 -8.17 -26.70
C PRO A 145 -22.53 -8.34 -28.09
N ASP A 146 -23.77 -7.86 -28.27
CA ASP A 146 -24.53 -7.91 -29.51
C ASP A 146 -24.52 -6.58 -30.29
N PHE A 147 -23.80 -5.56 -29.79
CA PHE A 147 -23.69 -4.27 -30.44
C PHE A 147 -22.88 -4.37 -31.74
N LYS A 148 -23.39 -3.74 -32.80
CA LYS A 148 -22.75 -3.71 -34.12
C LYS A 148 -22.46 -2.28 -34.52
N PHE A 149 -21.18 -2.00 -34.76
CA PHE A 149 -20.75 -0.73 -35.35
C PHE A 149 -21.08 -0.74 -36.84
N ASN A 150 -21.82 0.26 -37.31
CA ASN A 150 -22.26 0.34 -38.70
C ASN A 150 -21.16 0.93 -39.62
N GLU A 151 -21.41 0.94 -40.92
CA GLU A 151 -20.48 1.42 -41.94
C GLU A 151 -20.09 2.89 -41.78
N GLU A 152 -20.96 3.74 -41.23
CA GLU A 152 -20.68 5.14 -41.00
C GLU A 152 -19.64 5.32 -39.89
N MET A 153 -19.81 4.62 -38.77
CA MET A 153 -18.83 4.60 -37.68
C MET A 153 -17.47 4.04 -38.17
N LEU A 154 -17.50 2.99 -39.00
CA LEU A 154 -16.28 2.43 -39.59
C LEU A 154 -15.56 3.44 -40.51
N ARG A 155 -16.30 4.24 -41.28
CA ARG A 155 -15.73 5.30 -42.14
C ARG A 155 -15.12 6.45 -41.35
N GLN A 156 -15.66 6.75 -40.18
CA GLN A 156 -15.15 7.81 -39.31
C GLN A 156 -13.96 7.36 -38.46
N GLY A 157 -13.87 6.06 -38.17
CA GLY A 157 -13.04 5.56 -37.07
C GLY A 157 -13.80 5.69 -35.75
N ILE A 158 -13.53 4.77 -34.82
CA ILE A 158 -14.27 4.64 -33.58
C ILE A 158 -13.35 5.04 -32.43
N THR A 159 -13.76 6.06 -31.66
CA THR A 159 -13.12 6.40 -30.39
C THR A 159 -13.63 5.46 -29.31
N LEU A 160 -12.71 4.82 -28.60
CA LEU A 160 -12.99 3.76 -27.64
C LEU A 160 -12.27 4.05 -26.32
N GLY A 161 -12.70 3.35 -25.27
CA GLY A 161 -11.98 3.33 -24.01
C GLY A 161 -12.26 2.07 -23.23
N LEU A 162 -11.33 1.70 -22.36
CA LEU A 162 -11.42 0.49 -21.54
C LEU A 162 -11.08 0.79 -20.09
N ASP A 163 -11.89 0.26 -19.17
CA ASP A 163 -11.55 0.22 -17.74
C ASP A 163 -11.81 -1.15 -17.12
N GLY A 164 -11.27 -1.35 -15.92
CA GLY A 164 -11.46 -2.57 -15.12
C GLY A 164 -12.56 -2.41 -14.07
N ARG A 165 -13.34 -3.47 -13.87
CA ARG A 165 -14.30 -3.60 -12.77
C ARG A 165 -13.65 -3.97 -11.44
N GLU A 166 -12.46 -4.55 -11.49
CA GLU A 166 -11.72 -5.01 -10.33
C GLU A 166 -10.21 -5.02 -10.61
N THR A 167 -9.41 -5.24 -9.57
CA THR A 167 -7.97 -5.48 -9.65
C THR A 167 -7.65 -6.96 -9.85
N VAL A 168 -6.40 -7.29 -10.19
CA VAL A 168 -5.89 -8.67 -10.10
C VAL A 168 -5.90 -9.10 -8.63
N ARG A 169 -6.66 -10.16 -8.31
CA ARG A 169 -6.83 -10.69 -6.94
C ARG A 169 -5.95 -11.89 -6.62
N SER A 170 -5.58 -12.67 -7.62
CA SER A 170 -4.77 -13.88 -7.45
C SER A 170 -4.01 -14.21 -8.73
N ALA A 171 -2.95 -15.00 -8.64
CA ALA A 171 -2.22 -15.48 -9.81
C ALA A 171 -2.98 -16.55 -10.61
N ASP A 172 -4.02 -17.15 -10.00
CA ASP A 172 -4.92 -18.12 -10.60
C ASP A 172 -6.17 -17.41 -11.13
N GLY A 173 -6.68 -17.83 -12.30
CA GLY A 173 -7.85 -17.23 -12.95
C GLY A 173 -7.46 -16.16 -13.98
N TRP A 174 -7.33 -14.91 -13.55
CA TRP A 174 -7.04 -13.77 -14.44
C TRP A 174 -5.79 -13.01 -14.00
N ASP A 175 -4.77 -13.00 -14.87
CA ASP A 175 -3.49 -12.34 -14.62
C ASP A 175 -3.49 -10.83 -14.96
N GLY A 176 -4.66 -10.28 -15.26
CA GLY A 176 -4.85 -8.88 -15.63
C GLY A 176 -4.78 -8.58 -17.12
N GLN A 177 -4.45 -9.56 -17.98
CA GLN A 177 -4.36 -9.33 -19.42
C GLN A 177 -5.74 -9.44 -20.11
N VAL A 178 -6.02 -8.54 -21.04
CA VAL A 178 -7.20 -8.57 -21.89
C VAL A 178 -6.81 -8.32 -23.34
N THR A 179 -7.44 -9.03 -24.26
CA THR A 179 -7.34 -8.78 -25.71
C THR A 179 -8.66 -8.23 -26.20
N VAL A 180 -8.63 -7.02 -26.77
CA VAL A 180 -9.77 -6.41 -27.45
C VAL A 180 -9.65 -6.70 -28.94
N HIS A 181 -10.65 -7.38 -29.49
CA HIS A 181 -10.71 -7.72 -30.92
C HIS A 181 -11.56 -6.69 -31.66
N PHE A 182 -11.22 -6.47 -32.92
CA PHE A 182 -11.97 -5.65 -33.87
C PHE A 182 -12.17 -6.44 -35.15
N ASP A 183 -13.35 -7.05 -35.29
CA ASP A 183 -13.71 -7.91 -36.42
C ASP A 183 -14.68 -7.17 -37.34
N VAL A 184 -14.31 -7.01 -38.62
CA VAL A 184 -15.12 -6.32 -39.63
C VAL A 184 -15.73 -7.32 -40.60
N PHE A 185 -17.02 -7.16 -40.86
CA PHE A 185 -17.83 -8.01 -41.73
C PHE A 185 -18.51 -7.19 -42.82
N LEU A 186 -18.82 -7.86 -43.93
CA LEU A 186 -19.66 -7.31 -44.99
C LEU A 186 -21.13 -7.58 -44.71
N GLU A 187 -22.00 -6.98 -45.53
CA GLU A 187 -23.45 -7.20 -45.49
C GLU A 187 -23.83 -8.69 -45.64
N ASP A 188 -23.06 -9.44 -46.45
CA ASP A 188 -23.22 -10.89 -46.65
C ASP A 188 -22.69 -11.75 -45.48
N HIS A 189 -22.32 -11.12 -44.36
CA HIS A 189 -21.69 -11.73 -43.18
C HIS A 189 -20.31 -12.35 -43.43
N ALA A 190 -19.70 -12.16 -44.60
CA ALA A 190 -18.31 -12.57 -44.82
C ALA A 190 -17.37 -11.67 -44.02
N GLN A 191 -16.41 -12.26 -43.31
CA GLN A 191 -15.37 -11.51 -42.61
C GLN A 191 -14.46 -10.80 -43.63
N ALA A 192 -14.40 -9.47 -43.52
CA ALA A 192 -13.59 -8.62 -44.37
C ALA A 192 -12.15 -8.48 -43.86
N GLY A 193 -11.98 -8.48 -42.54
CA GLY A 193 -10.68 -8.40 -41.87
C GLY A 193 -10.83 -8.32 -40.35
N SER A 194 -9.71 -8.37 -39.65
CA SER A 194 -9.67 -8.24 -38.20
C SER A 194 -8.35 -7.67 -37.71
N ASP A 195 -8.37 -7.09 -36.52
CA ASP A 195 -7.19 -6.75 -35.74
C ASP A 195 -7.49 -6.88 -34.24
N LYS A 196 -6.45 -6.76 -33.42
CA LYS A 196 -6.57 -6.83 -31.97
C LYS A 196 -5.52 -5.99 -31.27
N VAL A 197 -5.87 -5.53 -30.07
CA VAL A 197 -4.93 -4.88 -29.16
C VAL A 197 -4.96 -5.56 -27.80
N VAL A 198 -3.80 -5.74 -27.19
CA VAL A 198 -3.62 -6.36 -25.88
C VAL A 198 -3.32 -5.27 -24.85
N LEU A 199 -4.08 -5.28 -23.76
CA LEU A 199 -3.89 -4.40 -22.62
C LEU A 199 -3.69 -5.23 -21.34
N LYS A 200 -3.05 -4.63 -20.33
CA LYS A 200 -2.94 -5.24 -19.00
C LYS A 200 -3.40 -4.25 -17.94
N ILE A 201 -4.17 -4.72 -16.97
CA ILE A 201 -4.59 -3.87 -15.86
C ILE A 201 -3.38 -3.50 -15.02
N ALA A 202 -3.37 -2.26 -14.52
CA ALA A 202 -2.35 -1.81 -13.60
C ALA A 202 -2.35 -2.64 -12.30
N PRO A 203 -1.17 -3.07 -11.82
CA PRO A 203 -1.04 -3.76 -10.55
C PRO A 203 -1.27 -2.81 -9.37
N ILE A 204 -1.56 -3.39 -8.22
CA ILE A 204 -1.61 -2.69 -6.94
C ILE A 204 -0.18 -2.47 -6.43
N ILE A 205 0.14 -1.23 -6.09
CA ILE A 205 1.45 -0.82 -5.55
C ILE A 205 1.23 -0.24 -4.16
N LEU A 206 1.84 -0.85 -3.14
CA LEU A 206 1.84 -0.36 -1.77
C LEU A 206 2.59 0.97 -1.67
N GLN A 207 2.07 1.88 -0.86
CA GLN A 207 2.75 3.13 -0.54
C GLN A 207 3.84 2.91 0.51
N HIS A 208 4.92 3.69 0.46
CA HIS A 208 6.04 3.58 1.39
C HIS A 208 6.48 4.95 1.93
N SER A 209 7.17 4.96 3.07
CA SER A 209 7.51 6.16 3.86
C SER A 209 8.36 7.20 3.13
N LEU A 210 9.11 6.78 2.09
CA LEU A 210 9.96 7.68 1.30
C LEU A 210 9.18 8.49 0.26
N GLN A 211 7.93 8.14 -0.01
CA GLN A 211 7.07 8.92 -0.90
C GLN A 211 6.59 10.19 -0.19
N ASP A 212 6.42 11.26 -0.96
CA ASP A 212 5.93 12.54 -0.45
C ASP A 212 4.58 12.38 0.25
N LEU A 213 4.53 12.77 1.52
CA LEU A 213 3.31 12.76 2.33
C LEU A 213 2.29 13.76 1.78
N GLN A 214 1.05 13.33 1.54
CA GLN A 214 -0.05 14.15 1.04
C GLN A 214 -1.11 14.44 2.11
N GLU A 215 -1.44 13.46 2.93
CA GLU A 215 -2.51 13.57 3.93
C GLU A 215 -2.27 12.57 5.05
N VAL A 216 -2.67 12.94 6.25
CA VAL A 216 -2.57 12.10 7.45
C VAL A 216 -3.96 11.77 7.91
N LEU A 217 -4.29 10.49 7.95
CA LEU A 217 -5.49 9.98 8.59
C LEU A 217 -5.19 9.85 10.09
N SER A 218 -6.00 10.49 10.92
CA SER A 218 -5.79 10.58 12.38
C SER A 218 -7.05 10.21 13.15
N PRO A 219 -6.96 9.87 14.43
CA PRO A 219 -8.15 9.54 15.22
C PRO A 219 -9.11 10.73 15.36
N ALA A 220 -10.40 10.49 15.13
CA ALA A 220 -11.43 11.47 15.37
C ALA A 220 -11.65 11.65 16.88
N THR A 221 -11.57 12.88 17.38
CA THR A 221 -11.75 13.19 18.80
C THR A 221 -13.15 12.85 19.34
N SER A 222 -14.13 12.68 18.46
CA SER A 222 -15.51 12.34 18.80
C SER A 222 -15.76 10.88 19.17
N ILE A 223 -14.78 9.97 19.01
CA ILE A 223 -14.98 8.53 19.24
C ILE A 223 -15.11 8.18 20.73
N PHE A 224 -14.57 9.01 21.62
CA PHE A 224 -14.66 8.83 23.07
C PHE A 224 -15.21 10.08 23.75
N SER A 225 -15.83 9.88 24.90
CA SER A 225 -16.26 10.95 25.81
C SER A 225 -15.49 10.87 27.14
N GLY A 226 -15.76 11.82 28.05
CA GLY A 226 -15.15 11.80 29.38
C GLY A 226 -13.63 11.98 29.35
N ILE A 227 -12.92 11.22 30.20
CA ILE A 227 -11.45 11.31 30.30
C ILE A 227 -10.75 10.85 29.02
N TYR A 228 -11.23 9.77 28.40
CA TYR A 228 -10.68 9.23 27.16
C TYR A 228 -10.81 10.22 26.00
N GLY A 229 -11.96 10.88 25.86
CA GLY A 229 -12.15 11.94 24.87
C GLY A 229 -11.19 13.13 25.07
N ARG A 230 -10.92 13.52 26.33
CA ARG A 230 -9.94 14.58 26.63
C ARG A 230 -8.51 14.19 26.29
N ARG A 231 -8.10 12.97 26.65
CA ARG A 231 -6.77 12.42 26.32
C ARG A 231 -6.55 12.33 24.83
N LEU A 232 -7.54 11.83 24.09
CA LEU A 232 -7.49 11.78 22.64
C LEU A 232 -7.42 13.17 22.01
N SER A 233 -8.20 14.13 22.53
CA SER A 233 -8.15 15.52 22.07
C SER A 233 -6.78 16.16 22.30
N TYR A 234 -6.18 15.91 23.47
CA TYR A 234 -4.82 16.35 23.79
C TYR A 234 -3.80 15.75 22.82
N PHE A 235 -3.84 14.45 22.58
CA PHE A 235 -2.98 13.79 21.59
C PHE A 235 -3.14 14.40 20.19
N THR A 236 -4.38 14.57 19.70
CA THR A 236 -4.64 15.16 18.39
C THR A 236 -4.14 16.61 18.32
N GLU A 237 -4.21 17.38 19.41
CA GLU A 237 -3.61 18.72 19.49
C GLU A 237 -2.08 18.67 19.41
N GLN A 238 -1.42 17.79 20.17
CA GLN A 238 0.03 17.60 20.11
C GLN A 238 0.49 17.17 18.71
N LEU A 239 -0.23 16.24 18.08
CA LEU A 239 0.03 15.79 16.72
C LEU A 239 -0.03 16.96 15.71
N ASN A 240 -1.10 17.77 15.79
CA ASN A 240 -1.26 18.96 14.95
C ASN A 240 -0.11 19.98 15.17
N ASN A 241 0.29 20.18 16.43
CA ASN A 241 1.37 21.10 16.76
C ASN A 241 2.73 20.60 16.22
N ALA A 242 2.99 19.29 16.31
CA ALA A 242 4.21 18.68 15.74
C ALA A 242 4.27 18.84 14.22
N PHE A 243 3.18 18.58 13.50
CA PHE A 243 3.12 18.82 12.05
C PHE A 243 3.34 20.30 11.69
N LYS A 244 2.71 21.22 12.42
CA LYS A 244 2.93 22.67 12.22
C LYS A 244 4.39 23.06 12.47
N ALA A 245 5.03 22.50 13.50
CA ALA A 245 6.41 22.80 13.85
C ALA A 245 7.40 22.43 12.74
N ILE A 246 7.11 21.35 12.00
CA ILE A 246 7.91 20.93 10.84
C ILE A 246 7.44 21.56 9.52
N GLY A 247 6.53 22.54 9.56
CA GLY A 247 6.01 23.21 8.38
C GLY A 247 5.07 22.38 7.51
N PHE A 248 4.58 21.24 8.01
CA PHE A 248 3.60 20.42 7.31
C PHE A 248 2.19 20.95 7.57
N SER A 249 1.56 21.51 6.54
CA SER A 249 0.25 22.16 6.60
C SER A 249 -0.86 21.41 5.86
N LYS A 250 -0.58 20.20 5.34
CA LYS A 250 -1.59 19.42 4.63
C LYS A 250 -2.64 18.84 5.58
N VAL A 251 -3.67 18.23 5.02
CA VAL A 251 -4.89 17.82 5.72
C VAL A 251 -4.63 16.70 6.73
N LEU A 252 -5.13 16.89 7.95
CA LEU A 252 -5.36 15.82 8.91
C LEU A 252 -6.83 15.42 8.86
N THR A 253 -7.11 14.22 8.38
CA THR A 253 -8.48 13.72 8.22
C THR A 253 -8.87 12.87 9.42
N PRO A 254 -9.92 13.24 10.17
CA PRO A 254 -10.34 12.51 11.35
C PRO A 254 -11.12 11.23 10.96
N ILE A 255 -10.64 10.09 11.41
CA ILE A 255 -11.20 8.76 11.18
C ILE A 255 -11.79 8.20 12.47
N GLN A 256 -12.95 7.55 12.39
CA GLN A 256 -13.72 7.04 13.54
C GLN A 256 -13.14 5.74 14.15
N THR A 257 -11.83 5.75 14.44
CA THR A 257 -11.11 4.74 15.21
C THR A 257 -9.87 5.38 15.85
N GLN A 258 -9.36 4.81 16.94
CA GLN A 258 -8.06 5.21 17.49
C GLN A 258 -6.88 4.51 16.80
N TRP A 259 -7.12 3.36 16.16
CA TRP A 259 -6.12 2.55 15.46
C TRP A 259 -6.35 2.67 13.96
N VAL A 260 -5.89 3.79 13.38
CA VAL A 260 -6.12 4.10 11.96
C VAL A 260 -5.20 3.28 11.06
N GLN A 261 -4.00 2.94 11.52
CA GLN A 261 -3.05 2.11 10.78
C GLN A 261 -3.60 0.72 10.51
N ASP A 262 -4.27 0.13 11.51
CA ASP A 262 -4.75 -1.26 11.47
C ASP A 262 -5.99 -1.44 10.59
N LEU A 263 -6.58 -0.36 10.07
CA LEU A 263 -7.68 -0.43 9.11
C LEU A 263 -7.25 -1.07 7.79
N GLY A 264 -5.99 -0.89 7.39
CA GLY A 264 -5.52 -1.35 6.09
C GLY A 264 -4.31 -0.61 5.54
N LEU A 265 -3.90 -1.04 4.35
CA LEU A 265 -2.71 -0.55 3.66
C LEU A 265 -3.09 0.43 2.53
N PRO A 266 -2.58 1.67 2.57
CA PRO A 266 -2.62 2.57 1.43
C PRO A 266 -1.81 2.00 0.26
N ALA A 267 -2.43 2.02 -0.91
CA ALA A 267 -1.86 1.56 -2.16
C ALA A 267 -2.35 2.46 -3.31
N TYR A 268 -1.91 2.18 -4.53
CA TYR A 268 -2.41 2.82 -5.73
C TYR A 268 -2.22 1.92 -6.94
N ALA A 269 -2.94 2.23 -8.02
CA ALA A 269 -2.68 1.74 -9.35
C ALA A 269 -2.52 2.94 -10.28
N SER A 270 -1.61 2.85 -11.24
CA SER A 270 -1.31 3.95 -12.18
C SER A 270 -1.15 3.46 -13.61
N MET A 271 -1.50 4.32 -14.56
CA MET A 271 -1.28 4.15 -16.00
C MET A 271 -0.67 5.42 -16.62
N PRO A 272 -0.06 5.33 -17.81
CA PRO A 272 0.41 6.52 -18.53
C PRO A 272 -0.74 7.49 -18.83
N GLY A 273 -0.41 8.78 -18.91
CA GLY A 273 -1.34 9.83 -19.27
C GLY A 273 -0.62 11.00 -19.91
N PRO A 274 -1.34 11.88 -20.64
CA PRO A 274 -0.74 12.88 -21.53
C PRO A 274 0.07 13.95 -20.80
N GLU A 275 -0.23 14.20 -19.52
CA GLU A 275 0.47 15.18 -18.66
C GLU A 275 1.28 14.50 -17.54
N GLY A 276 1.30 13.16 -17.50
CA GLY A 276 1.89 12.37 -16.42
C GLY A 276 1.00 11.19 -16.04
N PRO A 277 1.43 10.38 -15.05
CA PRO A 277 0.68 9.23 -14.58
C PRO A 277 -0.74 9.60 -14.14
N VAL A 278 -1.73 8.88 -14.66
CA VAL A 278 -3.08 8.85 -14.09
C VAL A 278 -3.09 7.76 -13.01
N SER A 279 -3.60 8.07 -11.83
CA SER A 279 -3.58 7.13 -10.69
C SER A 279 -4.89 7.13 -9.93
N ILE A 280 -5.29 5.95 -9.46
CA ILE A 280 -6.34 5.75 -8.46
C ILE A 280 -5.69 5.33 -7.14
N ARG A 281 -6.08 5.94 -6.02
CA ARG A 281 -5.69 5.47 -4.68
C ARG A 281 -6.49 4.22 -4.35
N LEU A 282 -5.85 3.27 -3.69
CA LEU A 282 -6.45 2.02 -3.26
C LEU A 282 -6.23 1.86 -1.76
N PHE A 283 -7.23 1.36 -1.04
CA PHE A 283 -7.10 1.04 0.37
C PHE A 283 -7.37 -0.46 0.55
N ILE A 284 -6.30 -1.21 0.84
CA ILE A 284 -6.39 -2.66 1.06
C ILE A 284 -6.79 -2.88 2.52
N VAL A 285 -8.02 -3.31 2.73
CA VAL A 285 -8.59 -3.47 4.06
C VAL A 285 -7.91 -4.61 4.79
N SER A 286 -7.63 -4.39 6.07
CA SER A 286 -7.09 -5.41 6.95
C SER A 286 -8.06 -6.60 7.07
N PRO A 287 -7.59 -7.85 6.92
CA PRO A 287 -8.42 -9.04 7.14
C PRO A 287 -9.05 -9.10 8.55
N ASN A 288 -8.43 -8.43 9.53
CA ASN A 288 -8.91 -8.29 10.91
C ASN A 288 -10.01 -7.25 11.12
N THR A 289 -10.62 -6.72 10.06
CA THR A 289 -11.60 -5.63 10.20
C THR A 289 -12.90 -6.14 10.83
N GLU A 290 -13.12 -5.74 12.08
CA GLU A 290 -14.40 -5.93 12.78
C GLU A 290 -15.51 -5.05 12.21
N GLU A 291 -16.76 -5.41 12.55
CA GLU A 291 -17.93 -4.68 12.08
C GLU A 291 -17.90 -3.18 12.40
N ARG A 292 -17.40 -2.84 13.60
CA ARG A 292 -17.24 -1.46 14.07
C ARG A 292 -16.26 -0.62 13.24
N LEU A 293 -15.38 -1.25 12.46
CA LEU A 293 -14.36 -0.60 11.63
C LEU A 293 -14.82 -0.42 10.17
N ALA A 294 -16.03 -0.87 9.82
CA ALA A 294 -16.57 -0.68 8.48
C ALA A 294 -16.94 0.78 8.18
N VAL A 295 -17.45 1.52 9.18
CA VAL A 295 -17.75 2.95 9.06
C VAL A 295 -16.55 3.76 8.58
N PRO A 296 -15.37 3.75 9.26
CA PRO A 296 -14.24 4.54 8.80
C PRO A 296 -13.78 4.17 7.40
N ILE A 297 -13.90 2.89 7.00
CA ILE A 297 -13.49 2.44 5.67
C ILE A 297 -14.47 2.92 4.59
N TYR A 298 -15.77 2.68 4.74
CA TYR A 298 -16.74 2.91 3.67
C TYR A 298 -17.38 4.29 3.67
N ASP A 299 -17.48 4.94 4.83
CA ASP A 299 -18.13 6.25 4.96
C ASP A 299 -17.11 7.39 4.94
N GLN A 300 -15.84 7.11 5.28
CA GLN A 300 -14.81 8.15 5.41
C GLN A 300 -13.62 7.99 4.45
N ILE A 301 -13.18 6.76 4.14
CA ILE A 301 -12.04 6.52 3.25
C ILE A 301 -12.48 6.31 1.80
N ARG A 302 -13.52 5.50 1.54
CA ARG A 302 -14.08 5.32 0.19
C ARG A 302 -14.61 6.64 -0.35
N GLY A 303 -14.36 6.90 -1.63
CA GLY A 303 -14.92 8.06 -2.31
C GLY A 303 -14.29 8.29 -3.65
N LYS A 304 -14.44 9.52 -4.16
CA LYS A 304 -13.85 9.92 -5.43
C LYS A 304 -12.34 9.69 -5.43
N GLY A 305 -11.90 8.84 -6.35
CA GLY A 305 -10.48 8.49 -6.53
C GLY A 305 -9.85 7.61 -5.45
N VAL A 306 -10.65 7.00 -4.57
CA VAL A 306 -10.19 6.00 -3.60
C VAL A 306 -11.04 4.74 -3.72
N GLY A 307 -10.43 3.66 -4.22
CA GLY A 307 -11.06 2.33 -4.26
C GLY A 307 -10.75 1.48 -3.04
N ILE A 308 -11.72 0.66 -2.62
CA ILE A 308 -11.57 -0.24 -1.46
C ILE A 308 -11.32 -1.67 -1.94
N ILE A 309 -10.33 -2.34 -1.35
CA ILE A 309 -9.91 -3.69 -1.74
C ILE A 309 -9.94 -4.59 -0.51
N HIS A 310 -10.83 -5.56 -0.48
CA HIS A 310 -10.82 -6.62 0.53
C HIS A 310 -9.99 -7.81 0.03
N PRO A 311 -8.98 -8.28 0.78
CA PRO A 311 -8.22 -9.47 0.43
C PRO A 311 -9.10 -10.73 0.35
N THR A 312 -10.06 -10.86 1.28
CA THR A 312 -11.01 -11.99 1.34
C THR A 312 -12.41 -11.48 0.95
N PRO A 313 -12.92 -11.76 -0.27
CA PRO A 313 -14.23 -11.27 -0.68
C PRO A 313 -15.40 -11.91 0.09
N ASP A 314 -15.19 -13.13 0.63
CA ASP A 314 -16.28 -14.03 1.02
C ASP A 314 -16.26 -14.56 2.47
N GLU A 315 -15.20 -14.36 3.25
CA GLU A 315 -15.04 -14.94 4.60
C GLU A 315 -14.44 -13.96 5.62
N ARG A 316 -14.84 -14.13 6.89
CA ARG A 316 -14.16 -13.52 8.04
C ARG A 316 -13.11 -14.51 8.54
N LYS A 317 -11.84 -14.25 8.28
CA LYS A 317 -10.75 -14.87 9.03
C LYS A 317 -9.99 -13.78 9.76
N LEU A 318 -9.87 -13.96 11.08
CA LEU A 318 -8.99 -13.14 11.91
C LEU A 318 -7.55 -13.58 11.60
N GLU A 319 -6.83 -12.77 10.84
CA GLU A 319 -5.42 -12.96 10.49
C GLU A 319 -4.73 -11.60 10.63
N ARG A 320 -3.60 -11.54 11.37
CA ARG A 320 -2.87 -10.29 11.66
C ARG A 320 -2.35 -9.64 10.37
N LEU A 321 -2.46 -8.31 10.32
CA LEU A 321 -1.80 -7.51 9.30
C LEU A 321 -0.31 -7.52 9.63
N VAL A 322 0.47 -8.28 8.88
CA VAL A 322 1.92 -8.15 8.93
C VAL A 322 2.28 -7.03 7.97
N THR A 323 2.87 -5.96 8.51
CA THR A 323 3.57 -4.96 7.71
C THR A 323 4.54 -5.72 6.82
N VAL A 324 4.38 -5.63 5.50
CA VAL A 324 5.30 -6.33 4.60
C VAL A 324 6.52 -5.45 4.40
N ALA A 325 7.70 -5.95 4.79
CA ALA A 325 8.96 -5.39 4.32
C ALA A 325 9.16 -5.81 2.87
N ASP A 326 9.50 -4.87 2.00
CA ASP A 326 9.84 -5.13 0.59
C ASP A 326 11.18 -5.88 0.54
N GLY A 327 11.21 -7.05 -0.10
CA GLY A 327 12.42 -7.88 -0.26
C GLY A 327 12.11 -9.26 -0.87
N GLY A 328 13.06 -9.82 -1.61
CA GLY A 328 12.88 -11.06 -2.39
C GLY A 328 12.55 -12.31 -1.58
N PHE A 329 11.84 -13.27 -2.19
CA PHE A 329 11.69 -14.64 -1.66
C PHE A 329 11.94 -15.71 -2.72
N ASP A 330 12.74 -16.74 -2.38
CA ASP A 330 12.82 -18.06 -3.06
C ASP A 330 12.09 -19.11 -2.18
N PRO A 331 11.02 -19.76 -2.68
CA PRO A 331 10.18 -20.73 -1.95
C PRO A 331 10.85 -22.03 -1.50
N ARG A 332 12.18 -22.13 -1.54
CA ARG A 332 12.92 -23.36 -1.21
C ARG A 332 13.88 -23.23 -0.03
N ARG A 333 13.88 -22.11 0.70
CA ARG A 333 14.76 -21.94 1.87
C ARG A 333 14.00 -21.35 3.05
N GLY A 334 13.76 -22.20 4.06
CA GLY A 334 13.33 -21.74 5.37
C GLY A 334 12.61 -22.82 6.16
N ASN A 335 13.32 -23.88 6.56
CA ASN A 335 12.90 -24.68 7.71
C ASN A 335 12.96 -23.76 8.94
N LEU A 336 11.80 -23.33 9.43
CA LEU A 336 11.66 -22.74 10.76
C LEU A 336 11.27 -23.86 11.73
N SER A 337 11.95 -23.86 12.86
CA SER A 337 12.01 -24.91 13.87
C SER A 337 10.65 -25.23 14.49
N GLU A 338 10.37 -26.53 14.60
CA GLU A 338 9.41 -27.13 15.51
C GLU A 338 9.69 -26.66 16.95
N ASP A 339 8.81 -25.84 17.52
CA ASP A 339 8.47 -25.68 18.95
C ASP A 339 8.19 -24.21 19.34
N THR A 340 7.05 -23.66 18.88
CA THR A 340 6.19 -22.75 19.67
C THR A 340 4.80 -22.65 19.02
N GLU A 341 3.78 -23.17 19.69
CA GLU A 341 2.36 -23.28 19.23
C GLU A 341 1.58 -21.94 19.12
N HIS A 342 2.24 -20.81 18.83
CA HIS A 342 1.56 -19.55 18.47
C HIS A 342 2.19 -18.95 17.21
N GLU A 343 2.06 -19.65 16.08
CA GLU A 343 2.48 -19.16 14.77
C GLU A 343 1.50 -18.07 14.26
N PHE A 344 1.76 -16.81 14.60
CA PHE A 344 1.04 -15.69 13.99
C PHE A 344 1.56 -15.44 12.57
N GLN A 345 0.85 -15.93 11.56
CA GLN A 345 1.19 -15.75 10.14
C GLN A 345 0.38 -14.61 9.50
N PRO A 346 0.93 -13.90 8.50
CA PRO A 346 0.15 -12.98 7.67
C PRO A 346 -1.01 -13.69 6.98
N SER A 347 -2.05 -12.94 6.65
CA SER A 347 -3.22 -13.51 5.98
C SER A 347 -2.89 -14.17 4.64
N GLY A 348 -3.34 -15.41 4.45
CA GLY A 348 -3.11 -16.13 3.20
C GLY A 348 -3.74 -15.44 1.99
N ASP A 349 -4.90 -14.80 2.15
CA ASP A 349 -5.55 -14.03 1.10
C ASP A 349 -4.79 -12.74 0.77
N LEU A 350 -4.33 -12.02 1.79
CA LEU A 350 -3.50 -10.83 1.59
C LEU A 350 -2.20 -11.19 0.86
N MET A 351 -1.55 -12.27 1.27
CA MET A 351 -0.33 -12.75 0.60
C MET A 351 -0.61 -13.17 -0.84
N ARG A 352 -1.74 -13.83 -1.13
CA ARG A 352 -2.15 -14.16 -2.51
C ARG A 352 -2.37 -12.90 -3.35
N LEU A 353 -3.08 -11.90 -2.81
CA LEU A 353 -3.33 -10.63 -3.47
C LEU A 353 -2.03 -9.91 -3.81
N LEU A 354 -1.13 -9.72 -2.83
CA LEU A 354 0.11 -8.97 -3.02
C LEU A 354 1.07 -9.70 -3.98
N ASN A 355 1.21 -11.02 -3.86
CA ASN A 355 2.06 -11.80 -4.78
C ASN A 355 1.55 -11.78 -6.23
N ALA A 356 0.23 -11.66 -6.44
CA ALA A 356 -0.35 -11.60 -7.78
C ALA A 356 0.08 -10.33 -8.56
N GLN A 357 0.57 -9.30 -7.88
CA GLN A 357 0.96 -8.03 -8.50
C GLN A 357 2.35 -8.10 -9.17
N ARG A 358 3.22 -9.04 -8.74
CA ARG A 358 4.55 -9.33 -9.34
C ARG A 358 5.52 -8.13 -9.46
N LEU A 359 5.24 -7.04 -8.74
CA LEU A 359 6.08 -5.83 -8.73
C LEU A 359 6.89 -5.67 -7.45
N GLN A 360 6.27 -5.90 -6.29
CA GLN A 360 6.88 -5.75 -4.97
C GLN A 360 7.04 -7.13 -4.34
N PRO A 361 8.22 -7.75 -4.43
CA PRO A 361 8.45 -9.03 -3.75
C PRO A 361 8.32 -8.86 -2.23
N LEU A 362 7.77 -9.86 -1.58
CA LEU A 362 7.43 -9.79 -0.15
C LEU A 362 8.52 -10.49 0.67
N LEU A 363 9.11 -9.77 1.63
CA LEU A 363 10.02 -10.32 2.63
C LEU A 363 9.26 -10.49 3.95
N LEU A 364 9.29 -11.71 4.48
CA LEU A 364 8.72 -12.03 5.78
C LEU A 364 9.79 -11.87 6.87
N LEU A 365 9.49 -11.00 7.82
CA LEU A 365 10.28 -10.77 9.02
C LEU A 365 9.50 -11.28 10.24
N ASN A 366 10.22 -11.76 11.26
CA ASN A 366 9.62 -12.29 12.48
C ASN A 366 9.31 -11.16 13.47
N SER A 367 8.02 -10.89 13.65
CA SER A 367 7.49 -10.01 14.69
C SER A 367 6.74 -10.75 15.81
N GLY A 368 6.68 -12.09 15.78
CA GLY A 368 5.88 -12.89 16.73
C GLY A 368 6.37 -12.84 18.18
N TRP A 369 7.51 -12.19 18.42
CA TRP A 369 8.09 -11.94 19.74
C TRP A 369 7.52 -10.69 20.44
N LEU A 370 6.72 -9.89 19.74
CA LEU A 370 6.05 -8.68 20.27
C LEU A 370 4.57 -8.97 20.59
N GLU A 371 4.01 -8.28 21.59
CA GLU A 371 2.60 -8.45 22.01
C GLU A 371 1.64 -8.12 20.86
N VAL A 372 1.82 -6.95 20.25
CA VAL A 372 1.04 -6.52 19.08
C VAL A 372 1.50 -7.28 17.84
N GLY A 373 2.82 -7.42 17.66
CA GLY A 373 3.38 -8.31 16.65
C GLY A 373 3.53 -7.66 15.28
N HIS A 374 3.82 -6.36 15.22
CA HIS A 374 3.99 -5.60 13.97
C HIS A 374 5.46 -5.20 13.72
N LEU A 375 5.84 -5.03 12.44
CA LEU A 375 7.22 -4.62 12.10
C LEU A 375 7.48 -3.14 12.40
N ASP A 376 6.45 -2.30 12.33
CA ASP A 376 6.57 -0.86 12.60
C ASP A 376 6.93 -0.55 14.06
N GLU A 377 6.90 -1.54 14.95
CA GLU A 377 7.38 -1.47 16.33
C GLU A 377 8.91 -1.51 16.42
N PHE A 378 9.61 -2.05 15.43
CA PHE A 378 11.07 -2.19 15.51
C PHE A 378 11.83 -1.85 14.24
N LEU A 379 11.16 -1.58 13.12
CA LEU A 379 11.82 -1.33 11.83
C LEU A 379 11.07 -0.28 11.00
N GLN A 380 11.81 0.65 10.39
CA GLN A 380 11.25 1.63 9.45
C GLN A 380 12.28 2.10 8.42
N PHE A 381 11.82 2.53 7.25
CA PHE A 381 12.68 3.16 6.23
C PHE A 381 12.58 4.68 6.31
N ILE A 382 13.73 5.35 6.19
CA ILE A 382 13.85 6.81 6.17
C ILE A 382 14.70 7.26 4.98
N PRO A 383 14.50 8.47 4.44
CA PRO A 383 15.40 9.00 3.42
C PRO A 383 16.80 9.22 4.01
N SER A 384 17.82 9.04 3.19
CA SER A 384 19.20 9.30 3.59
C SER A 384 20.04 9.73 2.40
N GLU A 385 20.68 10.89 2.51
CA GLU A 385 21.68 11.35 1.53
C GLU A 385 23.06 10.71 1.75
N LYS A 386 23.22 9.93 2.82
CA LYS A 386 24.50 9.27 3.16
C LYS A 386 24.70 7.95 2.42
N THR A 387 23.63 7.39 1.85
CA THR A 387 23.65 6.11 1.12
C THR A 387 23.44 6.35 -0.37
N ASP A 388 24.05 5.52 -1.21
CA ASP A 388 23.87 5.58 -2.67
C ASP A 388 22.43 5.23 -3.11
N THR A 389 21.67 4.59 -2.22
CA THR A 389 20.27 4.18 -2.43
C THR A 389 19.27 5.32 -2.21
N GLY A 390 19.70 6.42 -1.57
CA GLY A 390 18.82 7.52 -1.18
C GLY A 390 17.94 7.23 0.06
N PHE A 391 18.13 6.07 0.70
CA PHE A 391 17.40 5.68 1.90
C PHE A 391 18.27 4.85 2.85
N THR A 392 17.87 4.80 4.12
CA THR A 392 18.39 3.82 5.09
C THR A 392 17.24 3.22 5.91
N VAL A 393 17.58 2.25 6.75
CA VAL A 393 16.70 1.57 7.69
C VAL A 393 17.02 2.06 9.10
N THR A 394 15.98 2.40 9.85
CA THR A 394 16.03 2.51 11.30
C THR A 394 15.58 1.20 11.92
N ILE A 395 16.29 0.75 12.95
CA ILE A 395 15.92 -0.42 13.73
C ILE A 395 16.03 -0.12 15.23
N ALA A 396 15.13 -0.68 16.03
CA ALA A 396 15.25 -0.62 17.48
C ALA A 396 16.58 -1.26 17.94
N ASP A 397 17.17 -0.71 19.01
CA ASP A 397 18.41 -1.20 19.60
C ASP A 397 18.30 -1.26 21.12
N ALA A 398 18.16 -2.49 21.63
CA ALA A 398 18.03 -2.82 23.03
C ALA A 398 19.35 -2.61 23.80
N LYS A 399 20.49 -2.85 23.15
CA LYS A 399 21.82 -2.60 23.74
C LYS A 399 22.04 -1.10 23.93
N ALA A 400 21.73 -0.29 22.93
CA ALA A 400 21.84 1.17 23.00
C ALA A 400 20.88 1.76 24.05
N GLY A 401 19.62 1.30 24.11
CA GLY A 401 18.67 1.74 25.12
C GLY A 401 19.15 1.47 26.55
N ARG A 402 19.64 0.26 26.83
CA ARG A 402 20.23 -0.07 28.13
C ARG A 402 21.52 0.68 28.41
N LYS A 403 22.33 0.96 27.39
CA LYS A 403 23.55 1.77 27.54
C LYS A 403 23.25 3.19 28.01
N VAL A 404 22.20 3.83 27.50
CA VAL A 404 21.77 5.16 27.99
C VAL A 404 21.51 5.12 29.50
N LEU A 405 20.80 4.09 29.98
CA LEU A 405 20.54 3.91 31.41
C LEU A 405 21.82 3.65 32.21
N GLN A 406 22.71 2.79 31.71
CA GLN A 406 23.99 2.48 32.36
C GLN A 406 24.88 3.71 32.49
N ASP A 407 25.00 4.51 31.43
CA ASP A 407 25.83 5.71 31.43
C ASP A 407 25.32 6.74 32.46
N LEU A 408 24.01 6.78 32.71
CA LEU A 408 23.40 7.63 33.75
C LEU A 408 23.71 7.11 35.16
N ASP A 409 23.57 5.80 35.41
CA ASP A 409 23.93 5.20 36.71
C ASP A 409 25.42 5.40 37.03
N ASP A 410 26.29 5.17 36.04
CA ASP A 410 27.74 5.38 36.15
C ASP A 410 28.10 6.85 36.46
N SER A 411 27.27 7.79 36.02
CA SER A 411 27.42 9.23 36.30
C SER A 411 26.84 9.67 37.66
N GLY A 412 26.24 8.76 38.41
CA GLY A 412 25.65 9.01 39.73
C GLY A 412 24.16 9.36 39.71
N GLU A 413 23.48 9.19 38.57
CA GLU A 413 22.05 9.50 38.39
C GLU A 413 21.15 8.25 38.55
N GLY A 414 21.68 7.15 39.11
CA GLY A 414 20.97 5.89 39.28
C GLY A 414 19.65 5.97 40.06
N ASP A 415 19.53 6.94 40.96
CA ASP A 415 18.33 7.16 41.78
C ASP A 415 17.22 7.94 41.04
N GLN A 416 17.49 8.47 39.85
CA GLN A 416 16.46 9.11 39.02
C GLN A 416 15.43 8.09 38.54
N HIS A 417 14.20 8.54 38.27
CA HIS A 417 13.18 7.68 37.67
C HIS A 417 13.59 7.27 36.26
N ALA A 418 13.47 5.98 35.96
CA ALA A 418 13.76 5.45 34.64
C ALA A 418 12.79 6.00 33.58
N MET A 419 11.58 6.40 33.98
CA MET A 419 10.56 6.98 33.10
C MET A 419 9.89 8.20 33.77
N THR A 420 9.62 9.24 32.99
CA THR A 420 9.02 10.49 33.48
C THR A 420 7.52 10.54 33.16
N TYR A 421 6.65 10.62 34.17
CA TYR A 421 5.20 10.80 33.97
C TYR A 421 4.53 11.55 35.14
N ASP A 422 3.40 12.22 34.87
CA ASP A 422 2.61 12.88 35.92
C ASP A 422 1.76 11.85 36.69
N ARG A 423 2.34 11.33 37.78
CA ARG A 423 1.67 10.39 38.69
C ARG A 423 0.38 10.95 39.30
N ALA A 424 0.31 12.26 39.59
CA ALA A 424 -0.85 12.87 40.21
C ALA A 424 -2.01 13.06 39.22
N ALA A 425 -1.71 13.25 37.93
CA ALA A 425 -2.71 13.17 36.86
C ALA A 425 -3.22 11.73 36.67
N PHE A 426 -2.35 10.73 36.87
CA PHE A 426 -2.67 9.31 36.72
C PHE A 426 -3.53 8.75 37.86
N GLU A 427 -3.15 8.99 39.12
CA GLU A 427 -3.85 8.47 40.32
C GLU A 427 -5.26 9.05 40.52
N LYS A 428 -5.58 10.18 39.85
CA LYS A 428 -6.92 10.79 39.89
C LYS A 428 -7.94 10.15 38.94
N ASN A 429 -7.57 9.13 38.15
CA ASN A 429 -8.48 8.42 37.22
C ASN A 429 -8.33 6.88 37.32
N PRO A 430 -9.15 6.20 38.12
CA PRO A 430 -9.05 4.75 38.36
C PRO A 430 -9.68 3.86 37.27
N ASP A 431 -10.26 4.41 36.20
CA ASP A 431 -11.08 3.66 35.23
C ASP A 431 -10.28 3.03 34.05
N GLY A 432 -8.96 2.90 34.19
CA GLY A 432 -8.07 2.29 33.20
C GLY A 432 -7.60 0.91 33.63
N TYR A 433 -7.54 -0.02 32.68
CA TYR A 433 -6.77 -1.26 32.83
C TYR A 433 -5.35 -0.92 33.33
N GLY A 434 -5.03 -1.36 34.54
CA GLY A 434 -3.66 -1.47 35.02
C GLY A 434 -3.03 -0.19 35.57
N ARG A 435 -2.20 -0.37 36.59
CA ARG A 435 -1.44 0.66 37.31
C ARG A 435 -0.62 1.47 36.30
N GLY A 436 -0.41 2.77 36.58
CA GLY A 436 0.62 3.54 35.89
C GLY A 436 1.97 2.80 35.95
N PRO A 437 2.94 3.15 35.08
CA PRO A 437 4.19 2.41 34.96
C PRO A 437 4.80 2.28 36.36
N GLU A 438 5.34 1.10 36.65
CA GLU A 438 5.99 0.89 37.93
C GLU A 438 7.07 1.96 38.09
N VAL A 439 6.99 2.73 39.18
CA VAL A 439 7.94 3.81 39.45
C VAL A 439 9.26 3.16 39.84
N ARG A 440 10.09 2.89 38.83
CA ARG A 440 11.41 2.29 39.01
C ARG A 440 12.48 3.34 38.80
N THR A 441 13.52 3.32 39.62
CA THR A 441 14.72 4.10 39.36
C THR A 441 15.53 3.47 38.22
N ILE A 442 16.45 4.23 37.64
CA ILE A 442 17.41 3.71 36.65
C ILE A 442 18.14 2.50 37.24
N LYS A 443 18.62 2.64 38.48
CA LYS A 443 19.33 1.57 39.19
C LYS A 443 18.47 0.32 39.38
N GLU A 444 17.21 0.49 39.78
CA GLU A 444 16.30 -0.65 39.91
C GLU A 444 16.05 -1.35 38.58
N VAL A 445 15.95 -0.62 37.46
CA VAL A 445 15.82 -1.20 36.11
C VAL A 445 17.10 -1.94 35.70
N LEU A 446 18.28 -1.40 36.00
CA LEU A 446 19.56 -2.01 35.65
C LEU A 446 19.89 -3.26 36.49
N ASP A 447 19.51 -3.27 37.77
CA ASP A 447 19.73 -4.37 38.72
C ASP A 447 18.76 -5.55 38.49
N ASP A 448 17.82 -5.44 37.54
CA ASP A 448 16.84 -6.48 37.21
C ASP A 448 17.36 -7.48 36.17
N ASP A 449 17.74 -8.65 36.67
CA ASP A 449 18.22 -9.77 35.84
C ASP A 449 17.18 -10.24 34.80
N GLY A 450 15.88 -10.08 35.06
CA GLY A 450 14.81 -10.42 34.13
C GLY A 450 14.78 -9.45 32.95
N LEU A 451 14.73 -8.14 33.23
CA LEU A 451 14.78 -7.11 32.19
C LEU A 451 16.08 -7.15 31.39
N LYS A 452 17.21 -7.45 32.04
CA LYS A 452 18.48 -7.68 31.36
C LYS A 452 18.37 -8.79 30.30
N LYS A 453 17.87 -9.97 30.69
CA LYS A 453 17.70 -11.12 29.78
C LYS A 453 16.71 -10.83 28.66
N VAL A 454 15.59 -10.17 28.98
CA VAL A 454 14.58 -9.76 27.99
C VAL A 454 15.21 -8.87 26.90
N ASN A 455 16.02 -7.89 27.27
CA ASN A 455 16.66 -7.00 26.30
C ASN A 455 17.81 -7.67 25.53
N GLU A 456 18.55 -8.59 26.16
CA GLU A 456 19.55 -9.42 25.47
C GLU A 456 18.86 -10.28 24.39
N TRP A 457 17.76 -10.93 24.72
CA TRP A 457 16.98 -11.72 23.78
C TRP A 457 16.28 -10.88 22.70
N ALA A 458 15.71 -9.72 23.06
CA ALA A 458 15.14 -8.78 22.10
C ALA A 458 16.18 -8.37 21.06
N GLN A 459 17.43 -8.09 21.49
CA GLN A 459 18.50 -7.77 20.56
C GLN A 459 18.82 -8.91 19.60
N GLU A 460 18.78 -10.17 20.05
CA GLU A 460 18.95 -11.33 19.17
C GLU A 460 17.87 -11.39 18.09
N GLN A 461 16.60 -11.10 18.42
CA GLN A 461 15.51 -11.04 17.44
C GLN A 461 15.68 -9.88 16.45
N LEU A 462 16.12 -8.72 16.94
CA LEU A 462 16.39 -7.53 16.12
C LEU A 462 17.55 -7.80 15.14
N ASP A 463 18.66 -8.34 15.63
CA ASP A 463 19.84 -8.67 14.83
C ASP A 463 19.51 -9.74 13.76
N ALA A 464 18.67 -10.74 14.10
CA ALA A 464 18.24 -11.78 13.16
C ALA A 464 17.37 -11.22 12.02
N ASN A 465 16.40 -10.35 12.34
CA ASN A 465 15.56 -9.69 11.34
C ASN A 465 16.37 -8.74 10.46
N LEU A 466 17.26 -7.95 11.06
CA LEU A 466 18.12 -7.03 10.32
C LEU A 466 18.98 -7.79 9.31
N LYS A 467 19.54 -8.93 9.72
CA LYS A 467 20.34 -9.77 8.83
C LYS A 467 19.53 -10.21 7.61
N LEU A 468 18.30 -10.71 7.80
CA LEU A 468 17.44 -11.12 6.69
C LEU A 468 17.14 -9.96 5.74
N LEU A 469 16.88 -8.78 6.29
CA LEU A 469 16.61 -7.59 5.48
C LEU A 469 17.84 -7.17 4.67
N LEU A 470 19.02 -7.06 5.30
CA LEU A 470 20.27 -6.65 4.64
C LEU A 470 20.75 -7.65 3.58
N ASP A 471 20.32 -8.92 3.65
CA ASP A 471 20.61 -9.90 2.60
C ASP A 471 19.80 -9.61 1.30
N GLU A 472 18.70 -8.85 1.38
CA GLU A 472 17.79 -8.53 0.26
C GLU A 472 17.88 -7.10 -0.26
N ILE A 473 18.43 -6.16 0.51
CA ILE A 473 18.55 -4.75 0.12
C ILE A 473 20.02 -4.32 -0.02
N PRO A 474 20.32 -3.34 -0.89
CA PRO A 474 21.70 -2.87 -1.11
C PRO A 474 22.21 -1.93 -0.01
N LEU A 475 22.01 -2.30 1.27
CA LEU A 475 22.53 -1.61 2.45
C LEU A 475 23.49 -2.52 3.22
N LYS A 476 24.40 -1.91 3.96
CA LYS A 476 25.31 -2.59 4.89
C LYS A 476 24.93 -2.26 6.32
N GLU A 477 25.48 -3.01 7.26
CA GLU A 477 25.24 -2.77 8.68
C GLU A 477 25.64 -1.35 9.13
N ASP A 478 26.71 -0.79 8.57
CA ASP A 478 27.17 0.59 8.85
C ASP A 478 26.22 1.66 8.33
N ASP A 479 25.33 1.33 7.39
CA ASP A 479 24.32 2.27 6.86
C ASP A 479 23.12 2.38 7.81
N VAL A 480 22.89 1.39 8.68
CA VAL A 480 21.70 1.24 9.53
C VAL A 480 21.73 2.21 10.71
N VAL A 481 20.57 2.83 10.98
CA VAL A 481 20.39 3.76 12.09
C VAL A 481 19.78 3.02 13.28
N ARG A 482 20.51 2.94 14.39
CA ARG A 482 20.07 2.23 15.58
C ARG A 482 19.37 3.16 16.57
N ILE A 483 18.13 2.85 16.91
CA ILE A 483 17.28 3.69 17.76
C ILE A 483 17.24 3.12 19.19
N PRO A 484 17.81 3.82 20.19
CA PRO A 484 17.82 3.36 21.58
C PRO A 484 16.41 3.02 22.08
N THR A 485 16.20 1.76 22.43
CA THR A 485 14.89 1.23 22.84
C THR A 485 15.09 0.31 24.03
N VAL A 486 14.20 0.32 25.02
CA VAL A 486 14.24 -0.63 26.13
C VAL A 486 12.96 -1.43 26.11
N PHE A 487 13.08 -2.76 26.16
CA PHE A 487 11.95 -3.68 26.16
C PHE A 487 11.65 -4.19 27.56
N ARG A 488 10.40 -4.59 27.75
CA ARG A 488 9.92 -5.33 28.91
C ARG A 488 8.95 -6.41 28.47
N GLU A 489 8.78 -7.40 29.32
CA GLU A 489 7.78 -8.44 29.14
C GLU A 489 6.39 -7.92 29.57
N ASP A 490 5.37 -8.37 28.85
CA ASP A 490 3.96 -8.16 29.18
C ASP A 490 3.39 -9.32 30.03
N SER A 491 2.07 -9.39 30.20
CA SER A 491 1.43 -10.49 30.94
C SER A 491 1.31 -11.81 30.16
N TYR A 492 1.59 -11.80 28.85
CA TYR A 492 1.52 -12.94 27.94
C TYR A 492 2.89 -13.53 27.62
N HIS A 493 3.96 -13.05 28.28
CA HIS A 493 5.36 -13.41 27.99
C HIS A 493 5.83 -12.95 26.59
N LEU A 494 5.18 -11.93 26.03
CA LEU A 494 5.58 -11.22 24.81
C LEU A 494 6.21 -9.88 25.17
N LEU A 495 6.94 -9.29 24.22
CA LEU A 495 7.64 -8.03 24.48
C LEU A 495 6.85 -6.81 24.02
N ILE A 496 7.01 -5.74 24.80
CA ILE A 496 6.61 -4.38 24.44
C ILE A 496 7.71 -3.41 24.86
N THR A 497 7.68 -2.19 24.34
CA THR A 497 8.62 -1.15 24.77
C THR A 497 8.27 -0.66 26.18
N MET A 498 9.31 -0.41 26.99
CA MET A 498 9.16 0.18 28.31
C MET A 498 8.70 1.65 28.19
N HIS A 499 9.28 2.36 27.23
CA HIS A 499 8.98 3.75 26.86
C HIS A 499 8.03 3.81 25.66
N PRO A 500 7.23 4.89 25.49
CA PRO A 500 6.61 5.19 24.22
C PRO A 500 7.61 5.05 23.08
N ASN A 501 7.28 4.22 22.11
CA ASN A 501 8.24 3.74 21.12
C ASN A 501 8.68 4.88 20.17
N PRO A 502 9.95 5.33 20.24
CA PRO A 502 10.41 6.44 19.42
C PRO A 502 10.60 6.07 17.94
N LEU A 503 10.62 4.78 17.60
CA LEU A 503 10.72 4.31 16.20
C LEU A 503 9.37 4.28 15.50
N ASN A 504 8.28 4.00 16.22
CA ASN A 504 6.92 3.88 15.67
C ASN A 504 6.32 5.26 15.33
N GLY A 505 6.88 5.93 14.32
CA GLY A 505 6.57 7.31 13.97
C GLY A 505 6.29 7.55 12.48
N ILE A 506 6.26 8.83 12.07
CA ILE A 506 5.83 9.25 10.72
C ILE A 506 6.97 10.00 10.02
N VAL A 507 7.35 9.51 8.83
CA VAL A 507 8.34 10.15 7.96
C VAL A 507 7.68 11.25 7.10
N VAL A 508 8.26 12.45 7.13
CA VAL A 508 7.83 13.66 6.41
C VAL A 508 9.02 14.38 5.79
N GLY A 509 9.44 13.95 4.59
CA GLY A 509 10.65 14.49 3.96
C GLY A 509 11.87 14.23 4.85
N ASP A 510 12.64 15.27 5.15
CA ASP A 510 13.78 15.23 6.08
C ASP A 510 13.38 15.32 7.57
N ASN A 511 12.08 15.25 7.88
CA ASN A 511 11.56 15.29 9.24
C ASN A 511 10.98 13.94 9.66
N PHE A 512 11.07 13.66 10.94
CA PHE A 512 10.52 12.49 11.57
C PHE A 512 9.67 12.89 12.78
N LEU A 513 8.39 12.51 12.77
CA LEU A 513 7.53 12.66 13.94
C LEU A 513 7.62 11.39 14.78
N SER A 514 8.18 11.52 15.97
CA SER A 514 8.45 10.44 16.91
C SER A 514 7.52 10.53 18.13
N ALA A 515 7.24 9.41 18.78
CA ALA A 515 6.66 9.43 20.11
C ALA A 515 7.66 10.00 21.11
N ASP A 516 7.23 10.88 22.02
CA ASP A 516 8.07 11.34 23.12
C ASP A 516 8.36 10.15 24.06
N PRO A 517 9.62 9.70 24.19
CA PRO A 517 9.94 8.46 24.91
C PRO A 517 9.80 8.59 26.43
N ARG A 518 9.65 9.81 26.97
CA ARG A 518 9.44 10.03 28.41
C ARG A 518 10.50 9.32 29.27
N GLY A 519 11.76 9.38 28.87
CA GLY A 519 12.89 8.74 29.53
C GLY A 519 13.29 9.40 30.86
N PRO A 520 14.47 9.02 31.41
CA PRO A 520 15.00 9.65 32.61
C PRO A 520 15.36 11.11 32.35
N THR A 521 14.92 11.99 33.25
CA THR A 521 15.19 13.44 33.17
C THR A 521 16.33 13.82 34.10
N VAL A 522 17.42 14.35 33.55
CA VAL A 522 18.56 14.91 34.30
C VAL A 522 18.74 16.36 33.89
N ASP A 523 18.83 17.28 34.86
CA ASP A 523 18.90 18.73 34.64
C ASP A 523 17.79 19.29 33.73
N GLY A 524 16.59 18.67 33.77
CA GLY A 524 15.44 19.08 32.96
C GLY A 524 15.44 18.56 31.52
N GLU A 525 16.40 17.71 31.16
CA GLU A 525 16.53 17.10 29.83
C GLU A 525 16.28 15.59 29.88
N ASP A 526 15.41 15.11 28.97
CA ASP A 526 15.18 13.68 28.76
C ASP A 526 16.35 13.08 27.98
N LYS A 527 17.13 12.22 28.65
CA LYS A 527 18.38 11.68 28.12
C LYS A 527 18.15 10.58 27.08
N LEU A 528 17.03 9.84 27.16
CA LEU A 528 16.66 8.88 26.12
C LEU A 528 16.21 9.61 24.85
N LYS A 529 15.39 10.66 25.00
CA LYS A 529 14.98 11.55 23.90
C LYS A 529 16.17 12.20 23.20
N THR A 530 17.18 12.61 23.98
CA THR A 530 18.44 13.15 23.45
C THR A 530 19.15 12.13 22.56
N ALA A 531 19.37 10.92 23.08
CA ALA A 531 20.03 9.85 22.31
C ALA A 531 19.25 9.46 21.04
N VAL A 532 17.91 9.44 21.10
CA VAL A 532 17.06 9.22 19.91
C VAL A 532 17.22 10.36 18.91
N THR A 533 17.22 11.62 19.37
CA THR A 533 17.39 12.80 18.50
C THR A 533 18.74 12.76 17.80
N GLU A 534 19.80 12.38 18.52
CA GLU A 534 21.15 12.23 17.97
C GLU A 534 21.20 11.12 16.90
N ALA A 535 20.61 9.94 17.16
CA ALA A 535 20.59 8.85 16.19
C ALA A 535 19.89 9.23 14.87
N TYR A 536 18.75 9.91 14.93
CA TYR A 536 18.08 10.43 13.74
C TYR A 536 18.85 11.59 13.09
N GLY A 537 19.45 12.47 13.89
CA GLY A 537 20.28 13.57 13.41
C GLY A 537 21.50 13.09 12.64
N ASP A 538 22.12 12.00 13.09
CA ASP A 538 23.19 11.29 12.38
C ASP A 538 22.70 10.69 11.07
N ALA A 539 21.41 10.44 10.88
CA ALA A 539 20.83 10.04 9.60
C ALA A 539 20.48 11.24 8.69
N GLY A 540 20.62 12.47 9.18
CA GLY A 540 20.20 13.70 8.50
C GLY A 540 18.73 14.08 8.75
N MET A 541 18.05 13.42 9.69
CA MET A 541 16.64 13.64 10.00
C MET A 541 16.47 14.66 11.15
N LYS A 542 15.40 15.47 11.07
CA LYS A 542 14.97 16.36 12.15
C LYS A 542 13.80 15.73 12.90
N VAL A 543 13.87 15.66 14.22
CA VAL A 543 12.82 15.00 15.02
C VAL A 543 11.87 16.01 15.65
N ALA A 544 10.57 15.77 15.50
CA ALA A 544 9.52 16.42 16.28
C ALA A 544 8.81 15.35 17.14
N TYR A 545 8.45 15.70 18.37
CA TYR A 545 7.93 14.74 19.33
C TYR A 545 6.44 14.96 19.61
N VAL A 546 5.70 13.86 19.73
CA VAL A 546 4.29 13.82 20.10
C VAL A 546 4.13 13.01 21.38
N ASP A 547 3.44 13.54 22.38
CA ASP A 547 3.12 12.76 23.57
C ASP A 547 2.03 11.73 23.27
N THR A 548 2.41 10.45 23.34
CA THR A 548 1.52 9.31 23.07
C THR A 548 1.20 8.49 24.32
N LEU A 549 1.73 8.88 25.49
CA LEU A 549 1.79 8.05 26.67
C LEU A 549 0.41 7.58 27.13
N GLU A 550 -0.51 8.52 27.38
CA GLU A 550 -1.77 8.22 28.07
C GLU A 550 -2.85 7.54 27.21
N ILE A 551 -2.80 7.71 25.88
CA ILE A 551 -3.86 7.25 24.98
C ILE A 551 -3.42 6.16 24.01
N LEU A 552 -2.11 6.01 23.75
CA LEU A 552 -1.58 5.00 22.82
C LEU A 552 -0.67 4.00 23.54
N HIS A 553 0.41 4.46 24.18
CA HIS A 553 1.46 3.58 24.74
C HIS A 553 0.90 2.58 25.76
N TYR A 554 0.05 3.04 26.68
CA TYR A 554 -0.57 2.14 27.67
C TYR A 554 -1.54 1.12 27.07
N TYR A 555 -1.97 1.31 25.83
CA TYR A 555 -2.81 0.38 25.10
C TYR A 555 -2.03 -0.46 24.09
N GLY A 556 -0.69 -0.51 24.22
CA GLY A 556 0.21 -1.29 23.38
C GLY A 556 0.54 -0.64 22.02
N GLY A 557 0.07 0.60 21.77
CA GLY A 557 0.24 1.26 20.47
C GLY A 557 1.26 2.40 20.48
N GLY A 558 1.69 2.81 19.29
CA GLY A 558 2.53 3.98 19.07
C GLY A 558 1.90 5.03 18.14
N LEU A 559 2.67 6.07 17.81
CA LEU A 559 2.20 7.18 16.97
C LEU A 559 1.82 6.71 15.57
N HIS A 560 2.62 5.82 14.97
CA HIS A 560 2.33 5.24 13.67
C HIS A 560 1.07 4.36 13.75
N CYS A 561 0.89 3.53 14.79
CA CYS A 561 -0.32 2.70 14.96
C CYS A 561 -1.62 3.53 14.97
N ALA A 562 -1.58 4.74 15.53
CA ALA A 562 -2.74 5.62 15.63
C ALA A 562 -3.03 6.40 14.34
N THR A 563 -2.11 6.45 13.39
CA THR A 563 -2.23 7.27 12.19
C THR A 563 -2.14 6.40 10.93
N ASN A 564 -2.48 6.95 9.79
CA ASN A 564 -2.19 6.33 8.50
C ASN A 564 -1.91 7.44 7.48
N THR A 565 -1.23 7.17 6.39
CA THR A 565 -0.75 8.23 5.48
C THR A 565 -1.10 7.96 4.04
N TRP A 566 -1.69 8.95 3.37
CA TRP A 566 -1.70 8.98 1.91
C TRP A 566 -0.44 9.68 1.40
N ARG A 567 0.24 9.04 0.48
CA ARG A 567 1.45 9.54 -0.17
C ARG A 567 1.25 9.67 -1.67
N THR A 568 2.14 10.42 -2.33
CA THR A 568 2.04 10.64 -3.78
C THR A 568 2.22 9.32 -4.55
N PRO A 569 1.28 8.94 -5.44
CA PRO A 569 1.42 7.78 -6.31
C PRO A 569 2.38 8.09 -7.48
N ALA A 570 3.67 8.20 -7.19
CA ALA A 570 4.65 8.76 -8.14
C ALA A 570 5.31 7.73 -9.06
N ALA A 571 5.21 6.42 -8.79
CA ALA A 571 5.97 5.44 -9.56
C ALA A 571 5.38 5.24 -10.97
N LYS A 572 6.24 5.40 -11.98
CA LYS A 572 6.03 4.91 -13.34
C LYS A 572 6.52 3.46 -13.41
N TRP A 573 5.79 2.54 -12.78
CA TRP A 573 6.19 1.14 -12.64
C TRP A 573 6.48 0.45 -13.98
N TRP A 574 5.88 0.96 -15.07
CA TRP A 574 6.08 0.50 -16.44
C TRP A 574 7.35 1.04 -17.13
N SER A 575 8.09 1.95 -16.49
CA SER A 575 9.32 2.57 -17.00
C SER A 575 10.58 2.05 -16.30
N SER A 576 10.42 1.48 -15.11
CA SER A 576 11.51 0.99 -14.27
C SER A 576 11.67 -0.52 -14.45
N ARG A 577 12.32 -0.95 -15.53
CA ARG A 577 12.96 -2.29 -15.69
C ARG A 577 13.83 -2.40 -16.96
#